data_AF-A0A8H5AS47-F1
#
_entry.id   AF-A0A8H5AS47-F1
#
_cell.length_a   1.000
_cell.length_b   1.000
_cell.length_c   1.000
_cell.angle_alpha   90.00
_cell.angle_beta   90.00
_cell.angle_gamma   90.00
#
_symmetry.space_group_name_H-M   'P 1'
#
loop_
_entity.id
_entity.type
_entity.pdbx_description
1 polymer ?
#
loop_
_entity_poly.entity_id
_entity_poly.type
_entity_poly.pdbx_seq_one_letter_code
_entity_poly.pdbx_strand_id
1 'polypeptide(L)'
;MRDPRNILYTVFSEPDSANRNLDFTCCDHEPAVLARNVLLFSMIIDNHLDSAILWNVFFHFHLDKRSLSALEEQCKKLIAISQNVKDWAASPYGQLMKMCTEYTLSELRRHWVLYAEMHNLSPQRLKKIQSAFTVLMNSRQKGMVSSTARSAGPVMSSAIEVVALQFRNYWKKGTTSTNSSQTASLLNPTFCYSLAGEGCNVHYATDPIQPFHLAPLFGNTKRTVSVSDFVRAAQAEFKQWCTTFHSTSLLPLYHLRLVLSPSGFFWKVGLFSTWGSVPTLVRVVLSVPRDKLKAVFSSPDVGTPQLTCDVGGIRTHNIFTALHVAFGKVISTGTPSQPRVLFEEDPEGSQGTFPLVVSFVMPTILLTELEPQEILSVSLALRSSTGSVEFVAKLGPMLR
;
A
#
# COMPACT_ATOMS: atom_id res chain seq x y z
N MET A 1 11.74 2.56 0.82
CA MET A 1 11.23 1.64 -0.22
C MET A 1 10.51 0.48 0.46
N ARG A 2 9.21 0.28 0.24
CA ARG A 2 8.42 -0.77 0.93
C ARG A 2 8.44 -2.12 0.21
N ASP A 3 8.66 -2.09 -1.10
CA ASP A 3 8.47 -3.22 -1.99
C ASP A 3 9.82 -3.78 -2.45
N PRO A 4 10.12 -5.07 -2.20
CA PRO A 4 11.41 -5.66 -2.57
C PRO A 4 11.61 -5.70 -4.08
N ARG A 5 10.52 -5.67 -4.87
CA ARG A 5 10.58 -5.73 -6.33
C ARG A 5 11.21 -4.49 -6.93
N ASN A 6 11.02 -3.33 -6.31
CA ASN A 6 11.69 -2.09 -6.72
C ASN A 6 13.21 -2.18 -6.51
N ILE A 7 13.65 -2.85 -5.43
CA ILE A 7 15.07 -3.08 -5.15
C ILE A 7 15.64 -4.05 -6.18
N LEU A 8 14.98 -5.19 -6.37
CA LEU A 8 15.39 -6.21 -7.34
C LEU A 8 15.50 -5.63 -8.75
N TYR A 9 14.51 -4.84 -9.20
CA TYR A 9 14.52 -4.19 -10.50
C TYR A 9 15.59 -3.10 -10.62
N THR A 10 15.81 -2.31 -9.56
CA THR A 10 16.87 -1.29 -9.54
C THR A 10 18.23 -1.95 -9.71
N VAL A 11 18.51 -3.01 -8.96
CA VAL A 11 19.75 -3.78 -9.05
C VAL A 11 19.89 -4.44 -10.42
N PHE A 12 18.82 -5.00 -10.98
CA PHE A 12 18.80 -5.55 -12.33
C PHE A 12 19.11 -4.52 -13.42
N SER A 13 18.70 -3.26 -13.21
CA SER A 13 18.88 -2.17 -14.19
C SER A 13 20.25 -1.49 -14.09
N GLU A 14 21.10 -1.89 -13.13
CA GLU A 14 22.46 -1.38 -13.06
C GLU A 14 23.26 -1.81 -14.29
N PRO A 15 24.02 -0.91 -14.93
CA PRO A 15 24.95 -1.32 -15.97
C PRO A 15 26.06 -2.18 -15.35
N ASP A 16 26.61 -3.14 -16.10
CA ASP A 16 27.70 -4.02 -15.64
C ASP A 16 28.95 -3.26 -15.15
N SER A 17 29.11 -2.02 -15.59
CA SER A 17 30.20 -1.11 -15.20
C SER A 17 29.86 -0.23 -13.99
N ALA A 18 28.68 -0.36 -13.39
CA ALA A 18 28.27 0.44 -12.25
C ALA A 18 29.17 0.15 -11.04
N ASN A 19 29.72 1.22 -10.45
CA ASN A 19 30.50 1.19 -9.22
C ASN A 19 29.84 2.00 -8.10
N ARG A 20 28.57 2.38 -8.29
CA ARG A 20 27.83 3.19 -7.31
C ARG A 20 27.38 2.33 -6.13
N ASN A 21 27.49 2.89 -4.93
CA ASN A 21 26.89 2.30 -3.74
C ASN A 21 25.36 2.49 -3.79
N LEU A 22 24.60 1.40 -3.65
CA LEU A 22 23.15 1.43 -3.49
C LEU A 22 22.77 1.15 -2.03
N ASP A 23 22.39 2.20 -1.32
CA ASP A 23 21.88 2.12 0.05
C ASP A 23 20.36 2.37 0.04
N PHE A 24 19.59 1.30 0.29
CA PHE A 24 18.14 1.35 0.34
C PHE A 24 17.65 1.37 1.77
N THR A 25 16.83 2.36 2.13
CA THR A 25 16.08 2.34 3.38
C THR A 25 14.71 1.69 3.17
N CYS A 26 14.51 0.53 3.75
CA CYS A 26 13.29 -0.26 3.78
C CYS A 26 12.51 0.06 5.06
N CYS A 27 11.45 0.87 4.91
CA CYS A 27 10.63 1.35 6.01
C CYS A 27 9.18 0.92 5.78
N ASP A 28 8.60 0.19 6.73
CA ASP A 28 7.17 -0.11 6.77
C ASP A 28 6.66 -0.01 8.21
N HIS A 29 5.35 0.16 8.37
CA HIS A 29 4.66 0.08 9.65
C HIS A 29 4.17 -1.34 9.94
N GLU A 30 3.98 -2.17 8.92
CA GLU A 30 3.54 -3.55 9.05
C GLU A 30 4.76 -4.49 9.12
N PRO A 31 5.10 -5.04 10.30
CA PRO A 31 6.23 -5.95 10.47
C PRO A 31 6.12 -7.20 9.59
N ALA A 32 4.91 -7.69 9.31
CA ALA A 32 4.72 -8.83 8.42
C ALA A 32 5.24 -8.57 7.00
N VAL A 33 5.13 -7.33 6.50
CA VAL A 33 5.66 -6.95 5.18
C VAL A 33 7.18 -7.01 5.18
N LEU A 34 7.83 -6.40 6.17
CA LEU A 34 9.29 -6.45 6.28
C LEU A 34 9.81 -7.88 6.50
N ALA A 35 9.14 -8.68 7.33
CA ALA A 35 9.50 -10.08 7.58
C ALA A 35 9.44 -10.92 6.30
N ARG A 36 8.39 -10.75 5.48
CA ARG A 36 8.24 -11.42 4.19
C ARG A 36 9.28 -10.94 3.16
N ASN A 37 9.64 -9.66 3.17
CA ASN A 37 10.67 -9.12 2.28
C ASN A 37 12.05 -9.69 2.61
N VAL A 38 12.43 -9.71 3.88
CA VAL A 38 13.71 -10.28 4.35
C VAL A 38 13.76 -11.78 4.08
N LEU A 39 12.64 -12.49 4.26
CA LEU A 39 12.51 -13.89 3.88
C LEU A 39 12.87 -14.06 2.40
N LEU A 40 12.24 -13.31 1.49
CA LEU A 40 12.55 -13.35 0.06
C LEU A 40 14.04 -13.09 -0.22
N PHE A 41 14.61 -12.00 0.31
CA PHE A 41 16.02 -11.67 0.07
C PHE A 41 16.97 -12.76 0.59
N SER A 42 16.70 -13.30 1.78
CA SER A 42 17.52 -14.38 2.34
C SER A 42 17.45 -15.67 1.49
N MET A 43 16.28 -15.99 0.95
CA MET A 43 16.10 -17.12 0.03
C MET A 43 16.85 -16.93 -1.29
N ILE A 44 16.94 -15.69 -1.78
CA ILE A 44 17.72 -15.34 -2.99
C ILE A 44 19.23 -15.43 -2.68
N ILE A 45 19.69 -14.93 -1.53
CA ILE A 45 21.10 -14.95 -1.12
C ILE A 45 21.61 -16.39 -1.00
N ASP A 46 20.84 -17.27 -0.37
CA ASP A 46 21.22 -18.67 -0.15
C ASP A 46 21.32 -19.48 -1.46
N ASN A 47 20.85 -18.96 -2.60
CA ASN A 47 21.00 -19.56 -3.94
C ASN A 47 20.54 -21.02 -4.09
N HIS A 48 19.67 -21.49 -3.19
CA HIS A 48 19.31 -22.91 -3.11
C HIS A 48 18.01 -23.24 -3.84
N LEU A 49 17.33 -22.26 -4.43
CA LEU A 49 15.92 -22.40 -4.75
C LEU A 49 15.60 -22.11 -6.22
N ASP A 50 14.88 -23.07 -6.79
CA ASP A 50 14.14 -22.93 -8.03
C ASP A 50 13.33 -21.62 -7.99
N SER A 51 13.45 -20.80 -9.04
CA SER A 51 12.67 -19.56 -9.20
C SER A 51 11.17 -19.75 -9.02
N ALA A 52 10.64 -20.96 -9.28
CA ALA A 52 9.25 -21.31 -9.00
C ALA A 52 8.94 -21.31 -7.49
N ILE A 53 9.85 -21.81 -6.64
CA ILE A 53 9.67 -21.80 -5.18
C ILE A 53 9.67 -20.35 -4.66
N LEU A 54 10.63 -19.53 -5.10
CA LEU A 54 10.69 -18.11 -4.74
C LEU A 54 9.39 -17.40 -5.12
N TRP A 55 8.91 -17.65 -6.34
CA TRP A 55 7.64 -17.10 -6.82
C TRP A 55 6.46 -17.55 -5.96
N ASN A 56 6.35 -18.85 -5.68
CA ASN A 56 5.23 -19.40 -4.92
C ASN A 56 5.22 -18.84 -3.48
N VAL A 57 6.35 -18.91 -2.79
CA VAL A 57 6.51 -18.43 -1.40
C VAL A 57 6.21 -16.95 -1.30
N PHE A 58 6.67 -16.14 -2.26
CA PHE A 58 6.39 -14.73 -2.21
C PHE A 58 4.95 -14.43 -2.62
N PHE A 59 4.45 -14.94 -3.75
CA PHE A 59 3.21 -14.42 -4.35
C PHE A 59 1.93 -15.23 -4.10
N HIS A 60 2.00 -16.52 -3.75
CA HIS A 60 0.80 -17.35 -3.67
C HIS A 60 0.22 -17.37 -2.25
N PHE A 61 -1.10 -17.30 -2.15
CA PHE A 61 -1.83 -17.59 -0.90
C PHE A 61 -1.77 -19.08 -0.57
N HIS A 62 -1.71 -19.96 -1.57
CA HIS A 62 -1.59 -21.40 -1.36
C HIS A 62 -0.28 -21.93 -1.92
N LEU A 63 0.41 -22.77 -1.14
CA LEU A 63 1.67 -23.40 -1.48
C LEU A 63 1.49 -24.89 -1.74
N ASP A 64 2.35 -25.43 -2.60
CA ASP A 64 2.67 -26.85 -2.63
C ASP A 64 3.59 -27.21 -1.45
N LYS A 65 3.73 -28.51 -1.16
CA LYS A 65 4.55 -29.01 -0.04
C LYS A 65 6.02 -28.61 -0.13
N ARG A 66 6.60 -28.55 -1.33
CA ARG A 66 8.01 -28.21 -1.54
C ARG A 66 8.25 -26.74 -1.22
N SER A 67 7.35 -25.88 -1.70
CA SER A 67 7.40 -24.44 -1.43
C SER A 67 7.21 -24.13 0.06
N LEU A 68 6.28 -24.82 0.74
CA LEU A 68 6.09 -24.67 2.19
C LEU A 68 7.32 -25.13 2.98
N SER A 69 7.90 -26.29 2.63
CA SER A 69 9.09 -26.81 3.32
C SER A 69 10.27 -25.84 3.21
N ALA A 70 10.51 -25.29 2.02
CA ALA A 70 11.57 -24.29 1.80
C ALA A 70 11.34 -23.00 2.61
N LEU A 71 10.09 -22.55 2.73
CA LEU A 71 9.72 -21.42 3.56
C LEU A 71 10.04 -21.68 5.04
N GLU A 72 9.62 -22.84 5.57
CA GLU A 72 9.81 -23.21 6.97
C GLU A 72 11.29 -23.39 7.32
N GLU A 73 12.06 -24.03 6.44
CA GLU A 73 13.52 -24.17 6.57
C GLU A 73 14.21 -22.80 6.62
N GLN A 74 13.83 -21.89 5.73
CA GLN A 74 14.41 -20.55 5.73
C GLN A 74 14.02 -19.75 6.98
N CYS A 75 12.77 -19.86 7.43
CA CYS A 75 12.34 -19.24 8.69
C CYS A 75 13.16 -19.76 9.88
N LYS A 76 13.40 -21.07 9.97
CA LYS A 76 14.24 -21.67 11.03
C LYS A 76 15.66 -21.12 11.01
N LYS A 77 16.27 -20.94 9.83
CA LYS A 77 17.60 -20.29 9.71
C LYS A 77 17.56 -18.85 10.21
N LEU A 78 16.60 -18.04 9.75
CA LEU A 78 16.44 -16.64 10.17
C LEU A 78 16.21 -16.53 11.68
N ILE A 79 15.44 -17.45 12.27
CA ILE A 79 15.26 -17.56 13.72
C ILE A 79 16.60 -17.89 14.40
N ALA A 80 17.40 -18.84 13.92
CA ALA A 80 18.64 -19.20 14.62
C ALA A 80 19.61 -18.00 14.82
N ILE A 81 19.64 -17.06 13.89
CA ILE A 81 20.59 -15.94 13.83
C ILE A 81 20.02 -14.57 14.27
N SER A 82 18.77 -14.50 14.72
CA SER A 82 18.07 -13.22 15.01
C SER A 82 17.83 -12.97 16.50
N GLN A 83 18.58 -13.60 17.40
CA GLN A 83 18.36 -13.43 18.85
C GLN A 83 18.58 -11.98 19.31
N ASN A 84 19.55 -11.30 18.70
CA ASN A 84 19.86 -9.89 18.92
C ASN A 84 20.57 -9.31 17.68
N VAL A 85 20.74 -7.99 17.64
CA VAL A 85 21.34 -7.29 16.49
C VAL A 85 22.80 -7.67 16.23
N LYS A 86 23.53 -8.12 17.26
CA LYS A 86 24.93 -8.58 17.13
C LYS A 86 24.99 -9.91 16.38
N ASP A 87 24.15 -10.88 16.76
CA ASP A 87 24.05 -12.17 16.08
C ASP A 87 23.59 -12.00 14.62
N TRP A 88 22.64 -11.09 14.38
CA TRP A 88 22.20 -10.76 13.03
C TRP A 88 23.33 -10.14 12.20
N ALA A 89 24.06 -9.17 12.75
CA ALA A 89 25.16 -8.50 12.05
C ALA A 89 26.32 -9.47 11.71
N ALA A 90 26.55 -10.48 12.54
CA ALA A 90 27.55 -11.53 12.29
C ALA A 90 27.08 -12.60 11.28
N SER A 91 25.80 -12.62 10.92
CA SER A 91 25.23 -13.60 9.99
C SER A 91 25.59 -13.32 8.52
N PRO A 92 25.43 -14.31 7.63
CA PRO A 92 25.62 -14.12 6.19
C PRO A 92 24.72 -13.03 5.59
N TYR A 93 23.56 -12.77 6.21
CA TYR A 93 22.63 -11.75 5.74
C TYR A 93 22.92 -10.36 6.31
N GLY A 94 23.58 -10.27 7.46
CA GLY A 94 23.80 -9.02 8.20
C GLY A 94 24.69 -8.00 7.48
N GLN A 95 25.53 -8.47 6.55
CA GLN A 95 26.37 -7.62 5.71
C GLN A 95 25.53 -6.78 4.73
N LEU A 96 24.56 -7.43 4.08
CA LEU A 96 23.66 -6.80 3.12
C LEU A 96 22.48 -6.12 3.82
N MET A 97 21.83 -6.82 4.74
CA MET A 97 20.61 -6.40 5.43
C MET A 97 20.93 -5.95 6.86
N LYS A 98 20.83 -4.64 7.11
CA LYS A 98 21.09 -4.01 8.41
C LYS A 98 19.77 -3.70 9.11
N MET A 99 19.58 -4.23 10.31
CA MET A 99 18.45 -3.85 11.17
C MET A 99 18.75 -2.51 11.85
N CYS A 100 17.91 -1.50 11.64
CA CYS A 100 18.12 -0.17 12.21
C CYS A 100 17.86 -0.11 13.71
N THR A 101 17.03 -1.02 14.24
CA THR A 101 16.68 -1.08 15.66
C THR A 101 16.53 -2.52 16.13
N GLU A 102 16.78 -2.79 17.41
CA GLU A 102 16.49 -4.09 18.05
C GLU A 102 15.01 -4.45 17.93
N TYR A 103 14.13 -3.45 18.07
CA TYR A 103 12.68 -3.62 17.91
C TYR A 103 12.29 -4.14 16.53
N THR A 104 12.93 -3.65 15.46
CA THR A 104 12.69 -4.16 14.11
C THR A 104 13.05 -5.64 14.05
N LEU A 105 14.24 -6.01 14.52
CA LEU A 105 14.69 -7.41 14.50
C LEU A 105 13.76 -8.32 15.33
N SER A 106 13.34 -7.89 16.51
CA SER A 106 12.47 -8.69 17.37
C SER A 106 11.10 -8.95 16.75
N GLU A 107 10.50 -7.95 16.10
CA GLU A 107 9.20 -8.12 15.44
C GLU A 107 9.30 -8.99 14.19
N LEU A 108 10.35 -8.83 13.38
CA LEU A 108 10.59 -9.69 12.23
C LEU A 108 10.82 -11.14 12.65
N ARG A 109 11.64 -11.36 13.68
CA ARG A 109 11.84 -12.66 14.32
C ARG A 109 10.52 -13.29 14.77
N ARG A 110 9.67 -12.53 15.44
CA ARG A 110 8.35 -12.99 15.90
C ARG A 110 7.50 -13.52 14.74
N HIS A 111 7.52 -12.85 13.58
CA HIS A 111 6.81 -13.31 12.40
C HIS A 111 7.41 -14.58 11.81
N TRP A 112 8.73 -14.71 11.71
CA TRP A 112 9.34 -15.94 11.23
C TRP A 112 9.02 -17.14 12.12
N VAL A 113 8.94 -16.96 13.44
CA VAL A 113 8.46 -18.01 14.38
C VAL A 113 7.01 -18.38 14.06
N LEU A 114 6.13 -17.40 13.91
CA LEU A 114 4.73 -17.66 13.53
C LEU A 114 4.63 -18.40 12.20
N TYR A 115 5.48 -18.07 11.23
CA TYR A 115 5.47 -18.72 9.93
C TYR A 115 5.92 -20.18 10.00
N ALA A 116 6.99 -20.47 10.76
CA ALA A 116 7.51 -21.81 10.93
C ALA A 116 6.55 -22.73 11.71
N GLU A 117 5.76 -22.17 12.63
CA GLU A 117 4.91 -22.94 13.53
C GLU A 117 3.42 -22.98 13.12
N MET A 118 3.01 -22.22 12.10
CA MET A 118 1.59 -22.10 11.74
C MET A 118 0.94 -23.46 11.49
N HIS A 119 1.60 -24.37 10.78
CA HIS A 119 1.03 -25.68 10.46
C HIS A 119 1.01 -26.66 11.64
N ASN A 120 1.65 -26.31 12.76
CA ASN A 120 1.60 -27.04 14.02
C ASN A 120 0.44 -26.59 14.92
N LEU A 121 -0.30 -25.54 14.52
CA LEU A 121 -1.46 -25.07 15.25
C LEU A 121 -2.57 -26.13 15.33
N SER A 122 -3.44 -26.00 16.33
CA SER A 122 -4.58 -26.91 16.44
C SER A 122 -5.47 -26.85 15.19
N PRO A 123 -6.12 -27.97 14.82
CA PRO A 123 -7.02 -28.01 13.66
C PRO A 123 -8.12 -26.94 13.72
N GLN A 124 -8.62 -26.60 14.93
CA GLN A 124 -9.62 -25.54 15.09
C GLN A 124 -9.07 -24.15 14.73
N ARG A 125 -7.83 -23.83 15.14
CA ARG A 125 -7.19 -22.54 14.80
C ARG A 125 -6.91 -22.45 13.31
N LEU A 126 -6.33 -23.50 12.71
CA LEU A 126 -6.09 -23.56 11.27
C LEU A 126 -7.37 -23.36 10.46
N LYS A 127 -8.47 -24.03 10.85
CA LYS A 127 -9.78 -23.89 10.20
C LYS A 127 -10.31 -22.46 10.25
N LYS A 128 -10.08 -21.73 11.36
CA LYS A 128 -10.49 -20.33 11.50
C LYS A 128 -9.74 -19.44 10.51
N ILE A 129 -8.42 -19.61 10.38
CA ILE A 129 -7.60 -18.86 9.42
C ILE A 129 -8.04 -19.16 7.98
N GLN A 130 -8.20 -20.44 7.63
CA GLN A 130 -8.66 -20.87 6.30
C GLN A 130 -10.04 -20.30 5.95
N SER A 131 -10.93 -20.21 6.93
CA SER A 131 -12.26 -19.63 6.76
C SER A 131 -12.19 -18.12 6.47
N ALA A 132 -11.29 -17.38 7.13
CA ALA A 132 -11.07 -15.96 6.85
C ALA A 132 -10.59 -15.72 5.41
N PHE A 133 -9.66 -16.54 4.92
CA PHE A 133 -9.22 -16.50 3.52
C PHE A 133 -10.35 -16.85 2.55
N THR A 134 -11.14 -17.88 2.85
CA THR A 134 -12.29 -18.27 2.02
C THR A 134 -13.29 -17.13 1.87
N VAL A 135 -13.64 -16.46 2.98
CA VAL A 135 -14.55 -15.30 2.96
C VAL A 135 -13.97 -14.17 2.12
N LEU A 136 -12.70 -13.79 2.36
CA LEU A 136 -12.07 -12.71 1.62
C LEU A 136 -11.99 -13.02 0.12
N MET A 137 -11.52 -14.21 -0.26
CA MET A 137 -11.40 -14.63 -1.66
C MET A 137 -12.74 -14.64 -2.39
N ASN A 138 -13.79 -15.17 -1.75
CA ASN A 138 -15.14 -15.19 -2.34
C ASN A 138 -15.70 -13.78 -2.57
N SER A 139 -15.38 -12.82 -1.70
CA SER A 139 -15.80 -11.41 -1.88
C SER A 139 -15.22 -10.75 -3.13
N ARG A 140 -14.16 -11.30 -3.74
CA ARG A 140 -13.41 -10.68 -4.84
C ARG A 140 -13.63 -11.31 -6.21
N GLN A 141 -14.44 -12.36 -6.31
CA GLN A 141 -14.69 -13.05 -7.59
C GLN A 141 -15.49 -12.19 -8.61
N LYS A 142 -16.18 -11.14 -8.16
CA LYS A 142 -17.07 -10.30 -9.00
C LYS A 142 -16.49 -8.93 -9.37
N GLY A 143 -15.30 -8.57 -8.87
CA GLY A 143 -14.68 -7.27 -9.15
C GLY A 143 -14.01 -7.20 -10.52
N MET A 144 -13.92 -6.00 -11.09
CA MET A 144 -13.08 -5.70 -12.25
C MET A 144 -11.88 -4.86 -11.80
N VAL A 145 -10.67 -5.36 -12.04
CA VAL A 145 -9.41 -4.68 -11.75
C VAL A 145 -8.65 -4.50 -13.06
N SER A 146 -8.28 -3.25 -13.36
CA SER A 146 -7.57 -2.89 -14.60
C SER A 146 -6.23 -2.19 -14.33
N SER A 147 -5.85 -1.97 -13.06
CA SER A 147 -4.65 -1.23 -12.69
C SER A 147 -3.38 -1.82 -13.32
N THR A 148 -3.24 -3.14 -13.31
CA THR A 148 -2.09 -3.85 -13.88
C THR A 148 -1.96 -3.64 -15.41
N ALA A 149 -3.07 -3.43 -16.13
CA ALA A 149 -3.02 -3.20 -17.58
C ALA A 149 -2.23 -1.93 -17.97
N ARG A 150 -2.07 -0.98 -17.04
CA ARG A 150 -1.33 0.27 -17.28
C ARG A 150 0.16 0.04 -17.59
N SER A 151 0.78 -1.05 -17.11
CA SER A 151 2.18 -1.34 -17.42
C SER A 151 2.40 -1.88 -18.84
N ALA A 152 1.33 -2.03 -19.63
CA ALA A 152 1.41 -2.29 -21.07
C ALA A 152 1.55 -1.00 -21.91
N GLY A 153 1.51 0.19 -21.28
CA GLY A 153 1.72 1.46 -21.98
C GLY A 153 0.60 1.78 -23.00
N PRO A 154 0.93 2.27 -24.21
CA PRO A 154 -0.08 2.65 -25.22
C PRO A 154 -1.04 1.53 -25.63
N VAL A 155 -0.66 0.26 -25.44
CA VAL A 155 -1.48 -0.92 -25.76
C VAL A 155 -2.26 -1.46 -24.55
N MET A 156 -2.45 -0.66 -23.50
CA MET A 156 -3.17 -1.07 -22.28
C MET A 156 -4.58 -1.61 -22.54
N SER A 157 -5.30 -1.10 -23.55
CA SER A 157 -6.64 -1.58 -23.90
C SER A 157 -6.65 -3.06 -24.25
N SER A 158 -5.62 -3.55 -24.94
CA SER A 158 -5.42 -4.96 -25.28
C SER A 158 -5.10 -5.84 -24.07
N ALA A 159 -4.64 -5.25 -22.96
CA ALA A 159 -4.28 -5.97 -21.74
C ALA A 159 -5.43 -6.12 -20.73
N ILE A 160 -6.47 -5.28 -20.82
CA ILE A 160 -7.55 -5.20 -19.80
C ILE A 160 -8.20 -6.57 -19.54
N GLU A 161 -8.56 -7.30 -20.60
CA GLU A 161 -9.31 -8.55 -20.46
C GLU A 161 -8.48 -9.65 -19.79
N VAL A 162 -7.25 -9.88 -20.26
CA VAL A 162 -6.37 -10.93 -19.70
C VAL A 162 -5.93 -10.59 -18.29
N VAL A 163 -5.71 -9.31 -17.96
CA VAL A 163 -5.43 -8.84 -16.60
C VAL A 163 -6.63 -9.14 -15.68
N ALA A 164 -7.84 -8.77 -16.08
CA ALA A 164 -9.04 -9.03 -15.28
C ALA A 164 -9.28 -10.52 -15.08
N LEU A 165 -9.05 -11.34 -16.12
CA LEU A 165 -9.17 -12.79 -16.05
C LEU A 165 -8.14 -13.39 -15.09
N GLN A 166 -6.87 -12.96 -15.18
CA GLN A 166 -5.84 -13.45 -14.27
C GLN A 166 -6.09 -13.03 -12.82
N PHE A 167 -6.51 -11.78 -12.58
CA PHE A 167 -6.88 -11.32 -11.26
C PHE A 167 -7.96 -12.22 -10.64
N ARG A 168 -9.03 -12.51 -11.39
CA ARG A 168 -10.09 -13.43 -10.92
C ARG A 168 -9.58 -14.84 -10.67
N ASN A 169 -8.74 -15.38 -11.56
CA ASN A 169 -8.16 -16.71 -11.39
C ASN A 169 -7.30 -16.79 -10.13
N TYR A 170 -6.48 -15.78 -9.87
CA TYR A 170 -5.66 -15.68 -8.67
C TYR A 170 -6.53 -15.61 -7.42
N TRP A 171 -7.52 -14.72 -7.34
CA TRP A 171 -8.39 -14.62 -6.17
C TRP A 171 -9.30 -15.83 -5.97
N LYS A 172 -9.58 -16.60 -7.03
CA LYS A 172 -10.31 -17.87 -6.92
C LYS A 172 -9.45 -19.01 -6.39
N LYS A 173 -8.19 -19.10 -6.82
CA LYS A 173 -7.31 -20.25 -6.54
C LYS A 173 -6.29 -19.98 -5.41
N GLY A 174 -5.98 -18.72 -5.15
CA GLY A 174 -4.84 -18.27 -4.36
C GLY A 174 -3.48 -18.45 -5.02
N THR A 175 -3.43 -18.78 -6.32
CA THR A 175 -2.17 -19.02 -7.06
C THR A 175 -2.25 -18.47 -8.48
N THR A 176 -1.09 -18.22 -9.08
CA THR A 176 -0.98 -17.83 -10.51
C THR A 176 -0.90 -19.03 -11.45
N SER A 177 -1.02 -20.26 -10.94
CA SER A 177 -0.85 -21.46 -11.76
C SER A 177 -2.00 -21.65 -12.73
N THR A 178 -1.65 -21.82 -14.00
CA THR A 178 -2.58 -22.17 -15.08
C THR A 178 -2.79 -23.68 -15.21
N ASN A 179 -1.93 -24.50 -14.57
CA ASN A 179 -1.99 -25.96 -14.65
C ASN A 179 -2.94 -26.52 -13.58
N SER A 180 -4.00 -27.20 -14.00
CA SER A 180 -5.00 -27.79 -13.10
C SER A 180 -4.48 -29.00 -12.30
N SER A 181 -3.34 -29.58 -12.69
CA SER A 181 -2.73 -30.75 -12.04
C SER A 181 -1.89 -30.41 -10.80
N GLN A 182 -1.51 -29.15 -10.57
CA GLN A 182 -0.80 -28.72 -9.37
C GLN A 182 -1.81 -28.27 -8.30
N THR A 183 -2.00 -29.11 -7.28
CA THR A 183 -2.90 -28.85 -6.16
C THR A 183 -2.16 -28.19 -4.99
N ALA A 184 -1.77 -26.93 -5.18
CA ALA A 184 -1.37 -26.09 -4.04
C ALA A 184 -2.59 -25.77 -3.19
N SER A 185 -2.61 -26.24 -1.94
CA SER A 185 -3.73 -26.08 -1.01
C SER A 185 -3.31 -25.70 0.41
N LEU A 186 -2.00 -25.74 0.71
CA LEU A 186 -1.47 -25.39 2.02
C LEU A 186 -1.41 -23.87 2.13
N LEU A 187 -1.97 -23.31 3.19
CA LEU A 187 -2.05 -21.86 3.31
C LEU A 187 -0.66 -21.27 3.56
N ASN A 188 -0.30 -20.24 2.81
CA ASN A 188 0.98 -19.56 2.96
C ASN A 188 0.97 -18.74 4.26
N PRO A 189 1.83 -19.07 5.25
CA PRO A 189 1.81 -18.40 6.53
C PRO A 189 2.17 -16.91 6.46
N THR A 190 2.89 -16.48 5.42
CA THR A 190 3.31 -15.07 5.26
C THR A 190 2.15 -14.10 5.03
N PHE A 191 0.95 -14.61 4.73
CA PHE A 191 -0.28 -13.81 4.58
C PHE A 191 -1.23 -13.93 5.79
N CYS A 192 -0.88 -14.72 6.81
CA CYS A 192 -1.80 -15.09 7.90
C CYS A 192 -1.66 -14.24 9.17
N TYR A 193 -0.61 -13.42 9.25
CA TYR A 193 -0.26 -12.64 10.42
C TYR A 193 0.02 -11.19 10.02
N SER A 194 -0.49 -10.26 10.82
CA SER A 194 -0.31 -8.81 10.64
C SER A 194 -0.41 -8.11 11.99
N LEU A 195 -0.30 -6.77 12.02
CA LEU A 195 -0.63 -5.98 13.22
C LEU A 195 -2.09 -6.17 13.67
N ALA A 196 -3.00 -6.50 12.75
CA ALA A 196 -4.39 -6.80 13.08
C ALA A 196 -4.57 -8.19 13.72
N GLY A 197 -3.48 -8.94 13.91
CA GLY A 197 -3.48 -10.27 14.50
C GLY A 197 -3.47 -11.41 13.47
N GLU A 198 -3.84 -12.60 13.95
CA GLU A 198 -3.97 -13.83 13.17
C GLU A 198 -5.27 -13.83 12.36
N GLY A 199 -5.19 -14.15 11.07
CA GLY A 199 -6.35 -14.24 10.18
C GLY A 199 -5.99 -13.95 8.73
N CYS A 200 -6.80 -13.14 8.06
CA CYS A 200 -6.57 -12.72 6.68
C CYS A 200 -6.78 -11.21 6.57
N ASN A 201 -5.68 -10.46 6.51
CA ASN A 201 -5.70 -9.00 6.33
C ASN A 201 -5.01 -8.58 5.03
N VAL A 202 -5.25 -9.35 3.97
CA VAL A 202 -4.64 -9.12 2.66
C VAL A 202 -5.36 -7.99 1.94
N HIS A 203 -4.61 -7.03 1.39
CA HIS A 203 -5.17 -5.91 0.64
C HIS A 203 -5.99 -6.42 -0.56
N TYR A 204 -7.19 -5.86 -0.75
CA TYR A 204 -8.15 -6.34 -1.76
C TYR A 204 -7.66 -6.20 -3.21
N ALA A 205 -6.68 -5.33 -3.46
CA ALA A 205 -6.07 -5.14 -4.76
C ALA A 205 -4.77 -5.94 -4.95
N THR A 206 -4.49 -6.92 -4.07
CA THR A 206 -3.30 -7.77 -4.21
C THR A 206 -3.33 -8.50 -5.56
N ASP A 207 -2.31 -8.24 -6.38
CA ASP A 207 -2.10 -8.86 -7.68
C ASP A 207 -0.60 -9.17 -7.82
N PRO A 208 -0.21 -10.45 -7.95
CA PRO A 208 1.17 -10.86 -8.16
C PRO A 208 1.83 -10.25 -9.39
N ILE A 209 1.06 -9.92 -10.44
CA ILE A 209 1.61 -9.53 -11.75
C ILE A 209 1.76 -8.01 -11.89
N GLN A 210 1.03 -7.23 -11.10
CA GLN A 210 1.06 -5.77 -11.07
C GLN A 210 2.46 -5.10 -11.18
N PRO A 211 3.54 -5.64 -10.61
CA PRO A 211 4.86 -4.98 -10.59
C PRO A 211 5.71 -5.21 -11.84
N PHE A 212 5.31 -6.12 -12.72
CA PHE A 212 6.13 -6.54 -13.85
C PHE A 212 5.77 -5.78 -15.12
N HIS A 213 6.72 -5.73 -16.05
CA HIS A 213 6.56 -4.94 -17.26
C HIS A 213 5.76 -5.71 -18.30
N LEU A 214 4.67 -5.10 -18.79
CA LEU A 214 3.83 -5.72 -19.79
C LEU A 214 4.07 -5.17 -21.19
N ALA A 215 4.63 -3.96 -21.29
CA ALA A 215 4.87 -3.32 -22.58
C ALA A 215 5.66 -4.22 -23.56
N PRO A 216 6.75 -4.93 -23.17
CA PRO A 216 7.46 -5.83 -24.09
C PRO A 216 6.61 -7.02 -24.54
N LEU A 217 5.74 -7.55 -23.67
CA LEU A 217 4.88 -8.68 -24.02
C LEU A 217 3.81 -8.28 -25.05
N PHE A 218 3.11 -7.17 -24.79
CA PHE A 218 2.00 -6.73 -25.64
C PHE A 218 2.47 -5.97 -26.89
N GLY A 219 3.58 -5.24 -26.81
CA GLY A 219 4.13 -4.51 -27.96
C GLY A 219 4.76 -5.41 -29.03
N ASN A 220 5.26 -6.59 -28.66
CA ASN A 220 5.96 -7.48 -29.58
C ASN A 220 5.10 -8.66 -30.09
N THR A 221 3.94 -8.92 -29.48
CA THR A 221 3.05 -10.01 -29.90
C THR A 221 2.09 -9.58 -31.00
N LYS A 222 1.91 -10.43 -32.01
CA LYS A 222 0.88 -10.27 -33.05
C LYS A 222 -0.41 -11.04 -32.76
N ARG A 223 -0.41 -11.86 -31.70
CA ARG A 223 -1.54 -12.69 -31.28
C ARG A 223 -2.09 -12.24 -29.94
N THR A 224 -3.33 -12.62 -29.66
CA THR A 224 -3.93 -12.45 -28.33
C THR A 224 -3.07 -13.10 -27.25
N VAL A 225 -2.77 -12.34 -26.20
CA VAL A 225 -1.98 -12.79 -25.05
C VAL A 225 -2.87 -13.66 -24.15
N SER A 226 -2.44 -14.88 -23.87
CA SER A 226 -3.12 -15.75 -22.91
C SER A 226 -2.69 -15.46 -21.47
N VAL A 227 -3.48 -15.93 -20.48
CA VAL A 227 -3.08 -15.87 -19.06
C VAL A 227 -1.75 -16.59 -18.82
N SER A 228 -1.47 -17.67 -19.56
CA SER A 228 -0.21 -18.40 -19.41
C SER A 228 0.98 -17.60 -19.93
N ASP A 229 0.85 -16.90 -21.06
CA ASP A 229 1.90 -16.01 -21.56
C ASP A 229 2.18 -14.87 -20.58
N PHE A 230 1.10 -14.31 -20.03
CA PHE A 230 1.13 -13.23 -19.06
C PHE A 230 1.87 -13.62 -17.77
N VAL A 231 1.51 -14.76 -17.16
CA VAL A 231 2.19 -15.26 -15.96
C VAL A 231 3.64 -15.65 -16.27
N ARG A 232 3.91 -16.26 -17.43
CA ARG A 232 5.26 -16.66 -17.83
C ARG A 232 6.20 -15.47 -18.00
N ALA A 233 5.72 -14.38 -18.60
CA ALA A 233 6.51 -13.15 -18.77
C ALA A 233 6.92 -12.56 -17.41
N ALA A 234 5.96 -12.43 -16.49
CA ALA A 234 6.22 -11.93 -15.14
C ALA A 234 7.18 -12.83 -14.34
N GLN A 235 7.01 -14.15 -14.43
CA GLN A 235 7.92 -15.12 -13.79
C GLN A 235 9.33 -15.06 -14.38
N ALA A 236 9.46 -14.82 -15.69
CA ALA A 236 10.76 -14.67 -16.35
C ALA A 236 11.49 -13.40 -15.88
N GLU A 237 10.80 -12.25 -15.81
CA GLU A 237 11.37 -11.02 -15.25
C GLU A 237 11.78 -11.21 -13.78
N PHE A 238 10.89 -11.76 -12.95
CA PHE A 238 11.21 -12.03 -11.55
C PHE A 238 12.44 -12.90 -11.39
N LYS A 239 12.55 -13.97 -12.19
CA LYS A 239 13.72 -14.86 -12.20
C LYS A 239 14.99 -14.09 -12.56
N GLN A 240 14.95 -13.25 -13.59
CA GLN A 240 16.11 -12.44 -13.98
C GLN A 240 16.52 -11.50 -12.86
N TRP A 241 15.57 -10.78 -12.26
CA TRP A 241 15.89 -9.84 -11.18
C TRP A 241 16.47 -10.54 -9.94
N CYS A 242 15.91 -11.70 -9.57
CA CYS A 242 16.46 -12.49 -8.46
C CYS A 242 17.87 -13.01 -8.78
N THR A 243 18.11 -13.44 -10.03
CA THR A 243 19.43 -13.92 -10.47
C THR A 243 20.48 -12.82 -10.39
N THR A 244 20.16 -11.62 -10.90
CA THR A 244 21.07 -10.46 -10.84
C THR A 244 21.27 -9.98 -9.41
N PHE A 245 20.22 -9.98 -8.59
CA PHE A 245 20.37 -9.63 -7.17
C PHE A 245 21.26 -10.64 -6.44
N HIS A 246 21.10 -11.95 -6.70
CA HIS A 246 21.97 -12.96 -6.12
C HIS A 246 23.44 -12.73 -6.50
N SER A 247 23.75 -12.57 -7.80
CA SER A 247 25.13 -12.38 -8.26
C SER A 247 25.79 -11.11 -7.72
N THR A 248 25.01 -10.07 -7.45
CA THR A 248 25.49 -8.78 -6.93
C THR A 248 25.50 -8.70 -5.40
N SER A 249 24.71 -9.53 -4.70
CA SER A 249 24.61 -9.53 -3.23
C SER A 249 25.93 -9.86 -2.52
N LEU A 250 26.90 -10.42 -3.24
CA LEU A 250 28.26 -10.69 -2.77
C LEU A 250 29.18 -9.45 -2.81
N LEU A 251 28.74 -8.36 -3.43
CA LEU A 251 29.49 -7.12 -3.54
C LEU A 251 29.17 -6.19 -2.35
N PRO A 252 30.17 -5.48 -1.80
CA PRO A 252 29.97 -4.58 -0.66
C PRO A 252 29.21 -3.29 -1.01
N LEU A 253 28.79 -3.12 -2.27
CA LEU A 253 28.16 -1.91 -2.79
C LEU A 253 26.68 -1.79 -2.44
N TYR A 254 26.04 -2.88 -1.99
CA TYR A 254 24.60 -2.91 -1.74
C TYR A 254 24.32 -2.97 -0.23
N HIS A 255 23.41 -2.13 0.25
CA HIS A 255 22.97 -2.12 1.63
C HIS A 255 21.46 -1.95 1.72
N LEU A 256 20.81 -2.74 2.56
CA LEU A 256 19.39 -2.69 2.86
C LEU A 256 19.21 -2.35 4.34
N ARG A 257 18.73 -1.16 4.66
CA ARG A 257 18.44 -0.71 6.03
C ARG A 257 16.98 -0.96 6.35
N LEU A 258 16.71 -1.88 7.26
CA LEU A 258 15.37 -2.29 7.65
C LEU A 258 14.96 -1.54 8.91
N VAL A 259 13.87 -0.80 8.83
CA VAL A 259 13.29 -0.08 9.96
C VAL A 259 11.79 -0.29 10.01
N LEU A 260 11.32 -0.83 11.14
CA LEU A 260 9.90 -0.80 11.47
C LEU A 260 9.56 0.60 11.96
N SER A 261 8.76 1.34 11.19
CA SER A 261 8.20 2.60 11.65
C SER A 261 7.13 2.30 12.68
N PRO A 262 7.20 2.87 13.90
CA PRO A 262 6.12 2.68 14.85
C PRO A 262 4.82 3.22 14.25
N SER A 263 3.83 2.35 14.09
CA SER A 263 2.46 2.74 13.78
C SER A 263 1.97 3.65 14.93
N GLY A 264 1.77 4.93 14.63
CA GLY A 264 1.37 5.95 15.61
C GLY A 264 2.40 7.04 15.90
N PHE A 265 3.63 6.95 15.37
CA PHE A 265 4.49 8.13 15.26
C PHE A 265 4.17 8.85 13.95
N PHE A 266 3.10 9.63 13.94
CA PHE A 266 2.95 10.63 12.90
C PHE A 266 4.07 11.65 13.07
N TRP A 267 4.76 11.96 11.98
CA TRP A 267 5.83 12.94 12.00
C TRP A 267 5.28 14.30 12.46
N LYS A 268 5.98 14.94 13.39
CA LYS A 268 5.73 16.34 13.76
C LYS A 268 6.28 17.25 12.67
N VAL A 269 5.56 17.32 11.55
CA VAL A 269 5.91 18.12 10.37
C VAL A 269 4.83 19.15 10.08
N GLY A 270 5.18 20.23 9.39
CA GLY A 270 4.25 21.30 9.02
C GLY A 270 3.44 21.83 10.22
N LEU A 271 2.11 21.83 10.09
CA LEU A 271 1.16 22.30 11.12
C LEU A 271 1.20 21.48 12.41
N PHE A 272 1.73 20.26 12.36
CA PHE A 272 1.84 19.36 13.52
C PHE A 272 3.18 19.50 14.26
N SER A 273 4.12 20.29 13.74
CA SER A 273 5.46 20.45 14.31
C SER A 273 5.45 20.89 15.78
N THR A 274 4.50 21.75 16.15
CA THR A 274 4.37 22.29 17.52
C THR A 274 3.48 21.44 18.43
N TRP A 275 2.73 20.47 17.89
CA TRP A 275 1.74 19.72 18.65
C TRP A 275 2.43 18.83 19.70
N GLY A 276 1.82 18.68 20.88
CA GLY A 276 2.31 17.79 21.93
C GLY A 276 2.33 16.33 21.45
N SER A 277 1.28 15.92 20.76
CA SER A 277 1.14 14.63 20.08
C SER A 277 0.32 14.80 18.81
N VAL A 278 0.60 13.99 17.79
CA VAL A 278 -0.13 14.02 16.53
C VAL A 278 -1.15 12.87 16.51
N PRO A 279 -2.46 13.16 16.43
CA PRO A 279 -3.49 12.12 16.48
C PRO A 279 -3.63 11.39 15.14
N THR A 280 -4.30 10.23 15.13
CA THR A 280 -4.62 9.46 13.91
C THR A 280 -5.62 10.15 12.99
N LEU A 281 -6.53 10.94 13.58
CA LEU A 281 -7.56 11.68 12.89
C LEU A 281 -7.47 13.15 13.29
N VAL A 282 -7.68 14.03 12.32
CA VAL A 282 -7.75 15.48 12.52
C VAL A 282 -9.04 16.03 11.96
N ARG A 283 -9.56 17.07 12.59
CA ARG A 283 -10.67 17.86 12.05
C ARG A 283 -10.11 19.05 11.31
N VAL A 284 -10.38 19.13 10.02
CA VAL A 284 -10.11 20.32 9.22
C VAL A 284 -11.28 21.28 9.39
N VAL A 285 -10.97 22.56 9.55
CA VAL A 285 -11.96 23.63 9.65
C VAL A 285 -11.58 24.71 8.64
N LEU A 286 -12.49 24.98 7.71
CA LEU A 286 -12.36 26.01 6.68
C LEU A 286 -13.33 27.14 7.01
N SER A 287 -12.87 28.38 6.94
CA SER A 287 -13.73 29.56 6.94
C SER A 287 -13.84 30.08 5.52
N VAL A 288 -15.02 29.94 4.93
CA VAL A 288 -15.29 30.30 3.53
C VAL A 288 -15.97 31.67 3.47
N PRO A 289 -15.31 32.69 2.86
CA PRO A 289 -15.88 34.02 2.74
C PRO A 289 -17.20 34.04 1.95
N ARG A 290 -18.17 34.84 2.39
CA ARG A 290 -19.50 34.91 1.79
C ARG A 290 -19.49 35.36 0.33
N ASP A 291 -18.58 36.23 -0.07
CA ASP A 291 -18.45 36.70 -1.45
C ASP A 291 -18.16 35.54 -2.42
N LYS A 292 -17.46 34.50 -1.96
CA LYS A 292 -17.19 33.27 -2.74
C LYS A 292 -18.41 32.35 -2.85
N LEU A 293 -19.40 32.54 -1.98
CA LEU A 293 -20.61 31.71 -1.90
C LEU A 293 -21.77 32.27 -2.73
N LYS A 294 -21.72 33.55 -3.13
CA LYS A 294 -22.78 34.20 -3.92
C LYS A 294 -23.12 33.44 -5.21
N ALA A 295 -22.12 32.84 -5.86
CA ALA A 295 -22.34 32.06 -7.08
C ALA A 295 -23.25 30.84 -6.87
N VAL A 296 -23.27 30.29 -5.65
CA VAL A 296 -23.92 29.03 -5.28
C VAL A 296 -25.25 29.26 -4.55
N PHE A 297 -25.29 30.22 -3.61
CA PHE A 297 -26.47 30.46 -2.76
C PHE A 297 -27.45 31.51 -3.31
N SER A 298 -27.13 32.20 -4.41
CA SER A 298 -28.01 33.22 -5.00
C SER A 298 -28.87 32.72 -6.17
N SER A 299 -28.82 31.43 -6.52
CA SER A 299 -29.62 30.87 -7.62
C SER A 299 -30.93 30.28 -7.05
N PRO A 300 -32.11 30.86 -7.35
CA PRO A 300 -33.39 30.46 -6.75
C PRO A 300 -33.88 29.07 -7.19
N ASP A 301 -33.34 28.52 -8.28
CA ASP A 301 -33.84 27.29 -8.91
C ASP A 301 -33.12 25.99 -8.48
N VAL A 302 -32.12 26.07 -7.59
CA VAL A 302 -31.08 25.01 -7.48
C VAL A 302 -31.22 24.07 -6.28
N GLY A 303 -32.26 24.26 -5.47
CA GLY A 303 -32.45 23.47 -4.25
C GLY A 303 -31.24 23.58 -3.29
N THR A 304 -30.99 22.52 -2.50
CA THR A 304 -29.84 22.50 -1.57
C THR A 304 -28.61 21.88 -2.24
N PRO A 305 -27.56 22.66 -2.56
CA PRO A 305 -26.37 22.12 -3.20
C PRO A 305 -25.66 21.10 -2.31
N GLN A 306 -25.22 19.99 -2.90
CA GLN A 306 -24.43 18.99 -2.20
C GLN A 306 -22.96 19.43 -2.14
N LEU A 307 -22.45 19.65 -0.94
CA LEU A 307 -21.07 20.12 -0.71
C LEU A 307 -20.11 18.94 -0.54
N THR A 308 -18.88 19.09 -1.04
CA THR A 308 -17.74 18.20 -0.77
C THR A 308 -16.52 19.01 -0.34
N CYS A 309 -15.62 18.39 0.41
CA CYS A 309 -14.29 18.94 0.64
C CYS A 309 -13.25 18.05 -0.02
N ASP A 310 -12.38 18.70 -0.79
CA ASP A 310 -11.36 18.05 -1.58
C ASP A 310 -9.99 18.35 -0.97
N VAL A 311 -9.21 17.31 -0.71
CA VAL A 311 -7.82 17.41 -0.25
C VAL A 311 -6.93 16.81 -1.33
N GLY A 312 -6.21 17.66 -2.06
CA GLY A 312 -5.42 17.26 -3.22
C GLY A 312 -4.03 17.86 -3.29
N GLY A 313 -3.08 17.06 -3.76
CA GLY A 313 -1.72 17.47 -4.12
C GLY A 313 -1.42 17.14 -5.59
N ILE A 314 -0.14 16.96 -5.93
CA ILE A 314 0.29 16.66 -7.30
C ILE A 314 -0.11 15.23 -7.69
N ARG A 315 -0.06 14.30 -6.74
CA ARG A 315 -0.29 12.86 -6.98
C ARG A 315 -1.53 12.31 -6.29
N THR A 316 -2.12 13.07 -5.37
CA THR A 316 -3.23 12.60 -4.54
C THR A 316 -4.44 13.52 -4.67
N HIS A 317 -5.63 12.93 -4.60
CA HIS A 317 -6.90 13.66 -4.55
C HIS A 317 -7.89 12.83 -3.76
N ASN A 318 -8.37 13.38 -2.64
CA ASN A 318 -9.27 12.72 -1.70
C ASN A 318 -10.51 13.60 -1.50
N ILE A 319 -11.69 13.00 -1.52
CA ILE A 319 -12.98 13.71 -1.46
C ILE A 319 -13.73 13.28 -0.20
N PHE A 320 -14.20 14.25 0.58
CA PHE A 320 -14.95 14.07 1.81
C PHE A 320 -16.37 14.61 1.65
N THR A 321 -17.37 13.79 1.95
CA THR A 321 -18.80 14.14 1.85
C THR A 321 -19.49 14.28 3.21
N ALA A 322 -18.86 13.77 4.28
CA ALA A 322 -19.36 13.88 5.65
C ALA A 322 -18.92 15.23 6.27
N LEU A 323 -19.58 16.30 5.84
CA LEU A 323 -19.27 17.67 6.24
C LEU A 323 -20.22 18.17 7.35
N HIS A 324 -19.70 18.99 8.25
CA HIS A 324 -20.49 19.83 9.15
C HIS A 324 -20.35 21.27 8.70
N VAL A 325 -21.48 21.93 8.42
CA VAL A 325 -21.52 23.23 7.77
C VAL A 325 -22.47 24.15 8.54
N ALA A 326 -22.00 25.34 8.91
CA ALA A 326 -22.80 26.36 9.59
C ALA A 326 -22.23 27.76 9.33
N PHE A 327 -23.09 28.78 9.28
CA PHE A 327 -22.63 30.17 9.26
C PHE A 327 -22.13 30.55 10.65
N GLY A 328 -20.93 31.13 10.73
CA GLY A 328 -20.31 31.44 11.99
C GLY A 328 -18.85 31.85 11.85
N LYS A 329 -18.19 32.09 12.98
CA LYS A 329 -16.75 32.34 13.05
C LYS A 329 -16.06 31.31 13.91
N VAL A 330 -14.79 31.06 13.60
CA VAL A 330 -13.93 30.13 14.30
C VAL A 330 -12.92 30.93 15.11
N ILE A 331 -12.86 30.65 16.41
CA ILE A 331 -11.94 31.32 17.33
C ILE A 331 -10.93 30.28 17.81
N SER A 332 -9.64 30.57 17.64
CA SER A 332 -8.58 29.73 18.20
C SER A 332 -8.51 29.94 19.71
N THR A 333 -8.72 28.86 20.48
CA THR A 333 -8.76 28.89 21.96
C THR A 333 -7.72 27.97 22.60
N GLY A 334 -6.97 27.21 21.80
CA GLY A 334 -5.94 26.28 22.28
C GLY A 334 -4.53 26.88 22.28
N THR A 335 -3.57 26.03 22.61
CA THR A 335 -2.14 26.37 22.54
C THR A 335 -1.51 25.75 21.28
N PRO A 336 -0.32 26.19 20.84
CA PRO A 336 0.39 25.55 19.73
C PRO A 336 0.63 24.04 19.93
N SER A 337 0.75 23.59 21.19
CA SER A 337 0.90 22.18 21.55
C SER A 337 -0.41 21.42 21.65
N GLN A 338 -1.52 22.11 21.86
CA GLN A 338 -2.85 21.52 21.97
C GLN A 338 -3.89 22.47 21.36
N PRO A 339 -3.96 22.52 20.02
CA PRO A 339 -4.86 23.45 19.35
C PRO A 339 -6.31 23.06 19.62
N ARG A 340 -7.12 24.09 19.85
CA ARG A 340 -8.56 23.99 20.07
C ARG A 340 -9.21 25.14 19.32
N VAL A 341 -10.40 24.87 18.81
CA VAL A 341 -11.21 25.86 18.12
C VAL A 341 -12.57 25.91 18.78
N LEU A 342 -13.07 27.12 18.99
CA LEU A 342 -14.43 27.39 19.38
C LEU A 342 -15.19 27.88 18.15
N PHE A 343 -16.39 27.36 17.95
CA PHE A 343 -17.31 27.83 16.92
C PHE A 343 -18.33 28.79 17.56
N GLU A 344 -18.47 29.98 17.00
CA GLU A 344 -19.52 30.94 17.33
C GLU A 344 -20.45 31.07 16.13
N GLU A 345 -21.70 30.63 16.30
CA GLU A 345 -22.71 30.65 15.24
C GLU A 345 -23.12 32.08 14.88
N ASP A 346 -23.42 32.31 13.61
CA ASP A 346 -24.01 33.56 13.13
C ASP A 346 -25.46 33.66 13.63
N PRO A 347 -25.82 34.65 14.47
CA PRO A 347 -27.19 34.78 14.98
C PRO A 347 -28.25 34.91 13.89
N GLU A 348 -27.87 35.45 12.73
CA GLU A 348 -28.76 35.63 11.57
C GLU A 348 -28.56 34.53 10.50
N GLY A 349 -27.75 33.52 10.80
CA GLY A 349 -27.54 32.35 9.95
C GLY A 349 -27.17 32.72 8.52
N SER A 350 -27.98 32.28 7.55
CA SER A 350 -27.74 32.57 6.13
C SER A 350 -27.88 34.05 5.76
N GLN A 351 -28.64 34.83 6.53
CA GLN A 351 -28.86 36.27 6.29
C GLN A 351 -27.82 37.16 6.99
N GLY A 352 -27.00 36.58 7.87
CA GLY A 352 -26.00 37.31 8.63
C GLY A 352 -24.76 37.70 7.83
N THR A 353 -23.69 37.98 8.57
CA THR A 353 -22.44 38.53 8.02
C THR A 353 -21.22 37.62 8.19
N PHE A 354 -21.29 36.61 9.06
CA PHE A 354 -20.17 35.72 9.35
C PHE A 354 -19.94 34.71 8.21
N PRO A 355 -18.70 34.26 7.97
CA PRO A 355 -18.40 33.31 6.90
C PRO A 355 -19.12 31.98 7.08
N LEU A 356 -19.10 31.15 6.03
CA LEU A 356 -19.53 29.77 6.17
C LEU A 356 -18.37 28.94 6.72
N VAL A 357 -18.57 28.30 7.86
CA VAL A 357 -17.62 27.35 8.44
C VAL A 357 -17.94 25.96 7.93
N VAL A 358 -16.94 25.29 7.36
CA VAL A 358 -17.02 23.90 6.92
C VAL A 358 -16.01 23.09 7.69
N SER A 359 -16.44 21.97 8.28
CA SER A 359 -15.53 21.06 8.97
C SER A 359 -15.78 19.60 8.66
N PHE A 360 -14.68 18.84 8.57
CA PHE A 360 -14.70 17.40 8.31
C PHE A 360 -13.53 16.72 8.99
N VAL A 361 -13.66 15.41 9.22
CA VAL A 361 -12.61 14.59 9.82
C VAL A 361 -11.88 13.82 8.74
N MET A 362 -10.55 13.79 8.82
CA MET A 362 -9.73 13.02 7.89
C MET A 362 -8.53 12.35 8.59
N PRO A 363 -7.95 11.30 7.99
CA PRO A 363 -6.71 10.69 8.45
C PRO A 363 -5.52 11.67 8.39
N THR A 364 -4.75 11.75 9.47
CA THR A 364 -3.58 12.65 9.56
C THR A 364 -2.47 12.32 8.57
N ILE A 365 -2.40 11.05 8.13
CA ILE A 365 -1.46 10.57 7.12
C ILE A 365 -1.56 11.36 5.79
N LEU A 366 -2.74 11.90 5.47
CA LEU A 366 -2.95 12.70 4.27
C LEU A 366 -2.15 14.01 4.27
N LEU A 367 -1.86 14.57 5.45
CA LEU A 367 -1.10 15.81 5.61
C LEU A 367 0.38 15.58 5.95
N THR A 368 0.78 14.35 6.26
CA THR A 368 2.10 14.06 6.84
C THR A 368 2.94 13.09 6.02
N GLU A 369 2.35 12.16 5.26
CA GLU A 369 3.12 11.09 4.60
C GLU A 369 2.88 10.97 3.09
N LEU A 370 1.70 11.32 2.58
CA LEU A 370 1.40 11.08 1.16
C LEU A 370 2.13 12.06 0.23
N GLU A 371 2.09 13.34 0.58
CA GLU A 371 2.76 14.44 -0.13
C GLU A 371 3.20 15.52 0.88
N PRO A 372 4.25 16.32 0.58
CA PRO A 372 4.63 17.46 1.40
C PRO A 372 3.45 18.40 1.63
N GLN A 373 3.29 18.87 2.87
CA GLN A 373 2.11 19.67 3.25
C GLN A 373 2.02 20.98 2.47
N GLU A 374 3.15 21.50 2.00
CA GLU A 374 3.29 22.77 1.28
C GLU A 374 2.67 22.71 -0.13
N ILE A 375 2.50 21.51 -0.68
CA ILE A 375 1.90 21.29 -2.01
C ILE A 375 0.47 20.76 -1.93
N LEU A 376 -0.07 20.57 -0.73
CA LEU A 376 -1.43 20.14 -0.52
C LEU A 376 -2.38 21.34 -0.52
N SER A 377 -3.53 21.14 -1.16
CA SER A 377 -4.64 22.08 -1.19
C SER A 377 -5.86 21.47 -0.53
N VAL A 378 -6.59 22.28 0.23
CA VAL A 378 -7.91 21.93 0.76
C VAL A 378 -8.92 22.90 0.14
N SER A 379 -9.94 22.37 -0.52
CA SER A 379 -10.96 23.16 -1.22
C SER A 379 -12.36 22.73 -0.82
N LEU A 380 -13.28 23.69 -0.73
CA LEU A 380 -14.72 23.42 -0.75
C LEU A 380 -15.16 23.31 -2.22
N ALA A 381 -15.94 22.29 -2.56
CA ALA A 381 -16.45 22.07 -3.90
C ALA A 381 -17.93 21.67 -3.88
N LEU A 382 -18.58 21.77 -5.04
CA LEU A 382 -19.90 21.16 -5.26
C LEU A 382 -19.74 19.74 -5.76
N ARG A 383 -20.58 18.83 -5.23
CA ARG A 383 -20.65 17.47 -5.74
C ARG A 383 -21.19 17.48 -7.16
N SER A 384 -20.42 16.89 -8.07
CA SER A 384 -20.86 16.66 -9.45
C SER A 384 -22.16 15.85 -9.47
N SER A 385 -23.19 16.47 -10.03
CA SER A 385 -24.56 15.98 -10.20
C SER A 385 -25.25 16.77 -11.31
N THR A 386 -26.40 16.30 -11.79
CA THR A 386 -27.19 17.03 -12.80
C THR A 386 -27.55 18.44 -12.35
N GLY A 387 -27.84 18.65 -11.06
CA GLY A 387 -28.13 19.97 -10.48
C GLY A 387 -26.90 20.87 -10.30
N SER A 388 -25.68 20.36 -10.43
CA SER A 388 -24.46 21.18 -10.32
C SER A 388 -23.94 21.72 -11.66
N VAL A 389 -24.51 21.26 -12.78
CA VAL A 389 -24.05 21.58 -14.14
C VAL A 389 -24.09 23.08 -14.42
N GLU A 390 -25.09 23.79 -13.91
CA GLU A 390 -25.23 25.24 -14.08
C GLU A 390 -24.08 26.04 -13.45
N PHE A 391 -23.40 25.48 -12.44
CA PHE A 391 -22.29 26.15 -11.76
C PHE A 391 -20.96 25.97 -12.48
N VAL A 392 -20.84 25.08 -13.46
CA VAL A 392 -19.59 24.83 -14.20
C VAL A 392 -19.07 26.10 -14.87
N ALA A 393 -19.97 26.96 -15.37
CA ALA A 393 -19.58 28.23 -15.98
C ALA A 393 -18.95 29.21 -14.97
N LYS A 394 -19.30 29.11 -13.68
CA LYS A 394 -18.83 30.03 -12.62
C LYS A 394 -17.67 29.46 -11.81
N LEU A 395 -17.69 28.15 -11.53
CA LEU A 395 -16.74 27.43 -10.67
C LEU A 395 -15.75 26.56 -11.47
N GLY A 396 -15.87 26.55 -12.80
CA GLY A 396 -15.07 25.70 -13.67
C GLY A 396 -15.42 24.21 -13.61
N PRO A 397 -14.69 23.37 -14.36
CA PRO A 397 -14.98 21.94 -14.50
C PRO A 397 -14.78 21.14 -13.20
N MET A 398 -14.03 21.68 -12.24
CA MET A 398 -13.77 21.07 -10.94
C MET A 398 -14.76 21.53 -9.86
N LEU A 399 -15.71 22.41 -10.19
CA LEU A 399 -16.77 22.91 -9.29
C LEU A 399 -16.27 23.45 -7.94
N ARG A 400 -15.12 24.15 -7.94
CA ARG A 400 -14.42 24.63 -6.74
C ARG A 400 -13.98 26.08 -6.86
#